data_AF-A0A521NS39-F1
#
_entry.id   AF-A0A521NS39-F1
#
_cell.length_a   1.000
_cell.length_b   1.000
_cell.length_c   1.000
_cell.angle_alpha   90.00
_cell.angle_beta   90.00
_cell.angle_gamma   90.00
#
_symmetry.space_group_name_H-M   'P 1'
#
loop_
_entity.id
_entity.type
_entity.pdbx_description
1 polymer ?
#
loop_
_entity_poly.entity_id
_entity_poly.type
_entity_poly.pdbx_seq_one_letter_code
_entity_poly.pdbx_strand_id
1 'polypeptide(L)'
;MVNLEQQIKSIQDKLQQLLKQQTLLQKENQQLKKELEKQTALAEEKQGLVLSLQQQVDVVKMGSGSLNEAEKAALSKRIDGYLKEIDQCLALLNT
;
A
#
# COMPACT_ATOMS: atom_id res chain seq x y z
N MET A 1 40.17 36.47 -23.53
CA MET A 1 38.71 36.37 -23.78
C MET A 1 38.26 34.94 -24.11
N VAL A 2 38.96 34.18 -24.96
CA VAL A 2 38.59 32.80 -25.38
C VAL A 2 38.34 31.79 -24.23
N ASN A 3 39.06 31.91 -23.11
CA ASN A 3 38.92 30.98 -21.98
C ASN A 3 37.56 31.12 -21.26
N LEU A 4 37.03 32.35 -21.16
CA LEU A 4 35.77 32.60 -20.46
C LEU A 4 34.58 32.07 -21.27
N GLU A 5 34.59 32.25 -22.59
CA GLU A 5 33.56 31.71 -23.48
C GLU A 5 33.54 30.17 -23.46
N GLN A 6 34.70 29.52 -23.43
CA GLN A 6 34.79 28.06 -23.31
C GLN A 6 34.22 27.57 -21.97
N GLN A 7 34.50 28.27 -20.87
CA GLN A 7 33.94 27.92 -19.56
C GLN A 7 32.42 28.11 -19.51
N ILE A 8 31.91 29.22 -20.05
CA ILE A 8 30.47 29.49 -20.15
C ILE A 8 29.78 28.39 -20.97
N LYS A 9 30.36 28.01 -22.11
CA LYS A 9 29.83 26.93 -22.95
C LYS A 9 29.80 25.59 -22.23
N SER A 10 30.86 25.24 -21.50
CA SER A 10 30.90 24.01 -20.69
C SER A 10 29.84 23.98 -19.60
N ILE A 11 29.60 25.12 -18.93
CA ILE A 11 28.54 25.24 -17.92
C ILE A 11 27.17 25.07 -18.56
N GLN A 12 26.94 25.69 -19.72
CA GLN A 12 25.67 25.60 -20.44
C GLN A 12 25.37 24.16 -20.89
N ASP A 13 26.38 23.45 -21.39
CA ASP A 13 26.26 22.03 -21.78
C ASP A 13 25.91 21.14 -20.57
N LYS A 14 26.58 21.35 -19.43
CA LYS A 14 26.28 20.62 -18.18
C LYS A 14 24.88 20.92 -17.66
N LEU A 15 24.44 22.18 -17.75
CA LEU A 15 23.10 22.59 -17.34
C LEU A 15 22.04 21.91 -18.22
N GLN A 16 22.24 21.88 -19.54
CA GLN A 16 21.33 21.18 -20.45
C GLN A 16 21.27 19.68 -20.17
N GLN A 17 22.40 19.04 -19.88
CA GLN A 17 22.44 17.63 -19.50
C GLN A 17 21.68 17.39 -18.19
N LEU A 18 21.89 18.23 -17.18
CA LEU A 18 21.20 18.14 -15.90
C LEU A 18 19.68 18.29 -16.07
N LEU A 19 19.23 19.28 -16.85
CA LEU A 19 17.81 19.49 -17.12
C LEU A 19 17.18 18.29 -17.83
N LYS A 20 17.86 17.71 -18.82
CA LYS A 20 17.39 16.48 -19.49
C LYS A 20 17.24 15.32 -18.50
N GLN A 21 18.25 15.09 -17.67
CA GLN A 21 18.19 14.03 -16.65
C GLN A 21 17.08 14.28 -15.63
N GLN A 22 16.91 15.52 -15.19
CA GLN A 22 15.85 15.91 -14.26
C GLN A 22 14.47 15.63 -14.85
N THR A 23 14.22 15.99 -16.11
CA THR A 23 12.94 15.72 -16.78
C THR A 23 12.66 14.22 -16.89
N LEU A 24 13.68 13.42 -17.23
CA LEU A 24 13.55 11.96 -17.28
C LEU A 24 13.20 11.38 -15.91
N LEU A 25 13.92 11.77 -14.87
CA LEU A 25 13.68 11.31 -13.50
C LEU A 25 12.30 11.73 -12.98
N GLN A 26 11.84 12.95 -13.30
CA GLN A 26 10.50 13.40 -12.93
C GLN A 26 9.41 12.55 -13.60
N LYS A 27 9.59 12.23 -14.88
CA LYS A 27 8.66 11.37 -15.62
C LYS A 27 8.62 9.96 -15.04
N GLU A 28 9.78 9.39 -14.77
CA GLU A 28 9.90 8.06 -14.16
C GLU A 28 9.28 8.04 -12.75
N ASN A 29 9.54 9.07 -11.93
CA ASN A 29 8.93 9.18 -10.60
C ASN A 29 7.39 9.24 -10.66
N GLN A 30 6.84 10.00 -11.62
CA GLN A 30 5.39 10.04 -11.83
C GLN A 30 4.82 8.69 -12.27
N GLN A 31 5.53 7.95 -13.13
CA GLN A 31 5.12 6.62 -13.56
C GLN A 31 5.14 5.63 -12.39
N LEU A 32 6.22 5.63 -11.61
CA LEU A 32 6.37 4.76 -10.44
C LEU A 32 5.30 5.04 -9.38
N LYS A 33 4.97 6.31 -9.13
CA LYS A 33 3.89 6.68 -8.20
C LYS A 33 2.53 6.13 -8.65
N LYS A 34 2.20 6.26 -9.94
CA LYS A 34 0.95 5.72 -10.49
C LYS A 34 0.89 4.20 -10.39
N GLU A 35 1.99 3.52 -10.67
CA GLU A 35 2.03 2.06 -10.54
C GLU A 35 1.90 1.63 -9.08
N LEU A 36 2.54 2.35 -8.16
CA LEU A 36 2.43 2.09 -6.72
C LEU A 36 0.99 2.26 -6.21
N GLU A 37 0.30 3.33 -6.61
CA GLU A 37 -1.11 3.54 -6.27
C GLU A 37 -1.98 2.40 -6.79
N LYS A 38 -1.78 1.98 -8.04
CA LYS A 38 -2.51 0.86 -8.65
C LYS A 38 -2.26 -0.46 -7.92
N GLN A 39 -1.00 -0.77 -7.59
CA GLN A 39 -0.65 -2.00 -6.88
C GLN A 39 -1.18 -2.00 -5.45
N THR A 40 -1.16 -0.85 -4.78
CA THR A 40 -1.77 -0.69 -3.45
C THR A 40 -3.27 -0.95 -3.49
N ALA A 41 -3.99 -0.35 -4.44
CA ALA A 41 -5.42 -0.58 -4.61
C ALA A 41 -5.74 -2.07 -4.90
N LEU A 42 -4.95 -2.72 -5.75
CA LEU A 42 -5.11 -4.14 -6.04
C LEU A 42 -4.83 -5.02 -4.80
N ALA A 43 -3.85 -4.64 -3.98
CA ALA A 43 -3.53 -5.34 -2.75
C ALA A 43 -4.67 -5.22 -1.73
N GLU A 44 -5.25 -4.03 -1.57
CA GLU A 44 -6.42 -3.79 -0.72
C GLU A 44 -7.63 -4.61 -1.19
N GLU A 45 -7.92 -4.62 -2.49
CA GLU A 45 -8.99 -5.42 -3.07
C GLU A 45 -8.80 -6.92 -2.78
N LYS A 46 -7.58 -7.44 -3.02
CA LYS A 46 -7.23 -8.84 -2.74
C LYS A 46 -7.34 -9.14 -1.25
N GLN A 47 -6.90 -8.25 -0.37
CA GLN A 47 -7.02 -8.40 1.07
C GLN A 47 -8.49 -8.51 1.49
N GLY A 48 -9.37 -7.67 0.92
CA GLY A 48 -10.82 -7.74 1.13
C GLY A 48 -11.42 -9.06 0.66
N LEU A 49 -11.04 -9.54 -0.52
CA LEU A 49 -11.44 -10.84 -1.05
C LEU A 49 -10.98 -12.00 -0.15
N VAL A 50 -9.73 -11.97 0.32
CA VAL A 50 -9.20 -12.97 1.25
C VAL A 50 -10.00 -12.99 2.55
N LEU A 51 -10.33 -11.82 3.11
CA LEU A 51 -11.17 -11.74 4.31
C LEU A 51 -12.57 -12.30 4.08
N SER A 52 -13.20 -11.97 2.93
CA SER A 52 -14.51 -12.50 2.57
C SER A 52 -14.50 -14.02 2.38
N LEU A 53 -13.49 -14.55 1.69
CA LEU A 53 -13.31 -16.01 1.51
C LEU A 53 -13.06 -16.69 2.86
N GLN A 54 -12.26 -16.09 3.73
CA GLN A 54 -12.03 -16.63 5.06
C GLN A 54 -13.33 -16.70 5.87
N GLN A 55 -14.17 -15.65 5.81
CA GLN A 55 -15.50 -15.68 6.45
C GLN A 55 -16.40 -16.78 5.88
N GLN A 56 -16.40 -16.97 4.56
CA GLN A 56 -17.17 -18.05 3.92
C GLN A 56 -16.68 -19.43 4.36
N VAL A 57 -15.36 -19.62 4.45
CA VAL A 57 -14.75 -20.86 4.97
C VAL A 57 -15.14 -21.08 6.43
N ASP A 58 -15.08 -20.05 7.26
CA ASP A 58 -15.44 -20.13 8.67
C ASP A 58 -16.92 -20.52 8.84
N VAL A 59 -17.84 -19.95 8.04
CA VAL A 59 -19.27 -20.32 8.03
C VAL A 59 -19.48 -21.78 7.59
N VAL A 60 -18.78 -22.23 6.54
CA VAL A 60 -18.87 -23.63 6.08
C VAL A 60 -18.36 -24.60 7.15
N LYS A 61 -17.24 -24.28 7.82
CA LYS A 61 -16.70 -25.08 8.93
C LYS A 61 -17.63 -25.15 10.13
N MET A 62 -18.33 -24.06 10.45
CA MET A 62 -19.37 -24.04 11.47
C MET A 62 -20.57 -24.91 11.09
N GLY A 63 -21.00 -24.85 9.82
CA GLY A 63 -22.13 -25.61 9.30
C GLY A 63 -21.88 -27.11 9.13
N SER A 64 -20.62 -27.53 8.92
CA SER A 64 -20.23 -28.94 8.78
C SER A 64 -20.08 -29.69 10.12
N GLY A 65 -20.34 -29.04 11.26
CA GLY A 65 -20.35 -29.69 12.58
C GLY A 65 -18.98 -30.16 13.08
N SER A 66 -17.88 -29.73 12.45
CA SER A 66 -16.50 -30.16 12.76
C SER A 66 -15.68 -29.10 13.49
N LEU A 67 -16.31 -28.26 14.32
CA LEU A 67 -15.58 -27.34 15.19
C LEU A 67 -14.87 -28.13 16.28
N ASN A 68 -13.63 -28.51 16.02
CA ASN A 68 -12.73 -28.93 17.10
C ASN A 68 -12.56 -27.76 18.08
N GLU A 69 -12.44 -28.05 19.37
CA GLU A 69 -12.37 -27.06 20.46
C GLU A 69 -11.26 -26.00 20.26
N ALA A 70 -10.22 -26.33 19.48
CA ALA A 70 -9.17 -25.42 19.06
C ALA A 70 -9.64 -24.31 18.10
N GLU A 71 -10.56 -24.62 17.18
CA GLU A 71 -11.11 -23.63 16.23
C GLU A 71 -12.09 -22.68 16.93
N LYS A 72 -12.85 -23.16 17.91
CA LYS A 72 -13.71 -22.33 18.77
C LYS A 72 -12.90 -21.31 19.59
N ALA A 73 -11.75 -21.72 20.13
CA ALA A 73 -10.84 -20.82 20.83
C ALA A 73 -10.20 -19.79 19.88
N ALA A 74 -9.85 -20.18 18.65
CA ALA A 74 -9.32 -19.28 17.64
C ALA A 74 -10.37 -18.24 17.19
N LEU A 75 -11.63 -18.66 17.03
CA LEU A 75 -12.74 -17.79 16.68
C LEU A 75 -13.03 -16.79 17.81
N SER A 76 -13.04 -17.23 19.07
CA SER A 76 -13.24 -16.37 20.23
C SER A 76 -12.17 -15.27 20.30
N LYS A 77 -10.90 -15.64 20.08
CA LYS A 77 -9.78 -14.68 20.07
C LYS A 77 -9.88 -13.66 18.92
N ARG A 78 -10.43 -14.08 17.78
CA ARG A 78 -10.64 -13.19 16.63
C ARG A 78 -11.81 -12.23 16.86
N ILE A 79 -12.88 -12.70 17.52
CA ILE A 79 -13.99 -11.87 17.98
C ILE A 79 -13.50 -10.82 18.99
N ASP A 80 -12.65 -11.21 19.95
CA ASP A 80 -12.05 -10.26 20.91
C ASP A 80 -11.19 -9.19 20.21
N GLY A 81 -10.50 -9.57 19.13
CA GLY A 81 -9.77 -8.62 18.28
C GLY A 81 -10.69 -7.60 17.61
N TYR A 82 -11.77 -8.07 16.98
CA TYR A 82 -12.76 -7.19 16.34
C TYR A 82 -13.49 -6.29 17.35
N LEU A 83 -13.77 -6.78 18.56
CA LEU A 83 -14.33 -5.96 19.64
C LEU A 83 -13.39 -4.82 20.03
N LYS A 84 -12.08 -5.11 20.12
CA LYS A 84 -11.07 -4.11 20.48
C LYS A 84 -10.89 -3.03 19.40
N GLU A 85 -11.00 -3.41 18.13
CA GLU A 85 -11.01 -2.48 17.00
C GLU A 85 -12.27 -1.62 16.98
N ILE A 86 -13.44 -2.21 17.28
CA ILE A 86 -14.69 -1.46 17.45
C ILE A 86 -14.57 -0.45 18.60
N ASP A 87 -14.02 -0.85 19.75
CA ASP A 87 -13.79 0.05 20.89
C ASP A 87 -12.81 1.19 20.53
N GLN A 88 -11.76 0.90 19.77
CA GLN A 88 -10.85 1.95 19.27
C GLN A 88 -11.53 2.91 18.31
N CYS A 89 -12.35 2.41 17.39
CA CYS A 89 -13.14 3.25 16.49
C CYS A 89 -14.19 4.08 17.24
N LEU A 90 -14.85 3.51 18.26
CA LEU A 90 -15.79 4.23 19.12
C LEU A 90 -15.09 5.32 19.95
N ALA A 91 -13.89 5.05 20.47
CA ALA A 91 -13.10 6.04 21.20
C ALA A 91 -12.67 7.21 20.29
N LEU A 92 -12.35 6.94 19.03
CA LEU A 92 -12.04 7.96 18.01
C LEU A 92 -13.27 8.78 17.58
N LEU A 93 -14.47 8.21 17.68
CA LEU A 93 -15.74 8.88 17.36
C LEU A 93 -16.32 9.70 18.53
N ASN A 94 -15.89 9.42 19.76
CA ASN A 94 -16.32 10.13 20.98
C ASN A 94 -15.41 11.32 21.35
N THR A 95 -14.50 11.72 20.47
CA THR A 95 -13.68 12.93 20.53
C THR A 95 -13.89 13.77 19.28
#